data_AF-A0A4S9Z186-F1
#
_entry.id   AF-A0A4S9Z186-F1
#
_cell.length_a   1.000
_cell.length_b   1.000
_cell.length_c   1.000
_cell.angle_alpha   90.00
_cell.angle_beta   90.00
_cell.angle_gamma   90.00
#
_symmetry.space_group_name_H-M   'P 1'
#
loop_
_entity.id
_entity.type
_entity.pdbx_description
1 polymer ?
#
loop_
_entity_poly.entity_id
_entity_poly.type
_entity_poly.pdbx_seq_one_letter_code
_entity_poly.pdbx_strand_id
1 'polypeptide(L)'
;MASKDLPKPSLGQQVVDARKNLPSFREYQTAHYPFHFLDETVIASKSTLPGSSDETAPVLMFKANFVVGGLLLVIDAQHNCMDIRGQGELIRLFAKACRGAPISDEELQGKHFGRLKKLSKVISAPKTVQGSVNEQAVPSIWSYFLISSEAANDLKKKATLDLPAGFVSTDDTLTAFTWQSVTRARMYRLPGGQTTTLERQVDARACLDIPSSFIGNVVTKITHRETAQGLIQKRLGVIASELRDALRSRDALAGNTMASATALVESLKTSDSNMSGRSSLPSTDLKLSSWSKEACCDFNFGGVLGKADAVRRPAFKAWEGLVYFMPKDSDGSIAVALCLRGEDFARLRNDSLFSKYFTYVG
;
A
#
# COMPACT_ATOMS: atom_id res chain seq x y z
N MET A 1 -23.80 -10.73 -22.35
CA MET A 1 -22.57 -10.92 -23.15
C MET A 1 -21.91 -12.22 -22.73
N ALA A 2 -21.80 -13.16 -23.66
CA ALA A 2 -21.27 -14.49 -23.41
C ALA A 2 -19.77 -14.44 -23.10
N SER A 3 -19.33 -15.32 -22.20
CA SER A 3 -18.00 -15.44 -21.60
C SER A 3 -16.83 -15.76 -22.57
N LYS A 4 -17.01 -15.70 -23.90
CA LYS A 4 -16.05 -16.28 -24.86
C LYS A 4 -14.95 -15.33 -25.35
N ASP A 5 -15.06 -14.02 -25.13
CA ASP A 5 -14.11 -13.03 -25.68
C ASP A 5 -13.30 -12.26 -24.62
N LEU A 6 -13.27 -12.73 -23.37
CA LEU A 6 -12.35 -12.13 -22.40
C LEU A 6 -10.92 -12.62 -22.67
N PRO A 7 -9.92 -11.73 -22.78
CA PRO A 7 -8.53 -12.14 -22.93
C PRO A 7 -8.17 -13.13 -21.82
N LYS A 8 -7.50 -14.23 -22.17
CA LYS A 8 -7.03 -15.19 -21.18
C LYS A 8 -6.10 -14.45 -20.21
N PRO A 9 -6.24 -14.64 -18.88
CA PRO A 9 -5.31 -14.05 -17.92
C PRO A 9 -3.89 -14.50 -18.30
N SER A 10 -3.01 -13.55 -18.59
CA SER A 10 -1.63 -13.82 -18.96
C SER A 10 -0.73 -13.79 -17.72
N LEU A 11 0.13 -14.80 -17.66
CA LEU A 11 1.19 -14.98 -16.69
C LEU A 11 2.52 -14.90 -17.45
N GLY A 12 3.49 -14.18 -16.91
CA GLY A 12 4.85 -14.19 -17.45
C GLY A 12 5.89 -14.43 -16.36
N GLN A 13 7.05 -14.93 -16.79
CA GLN A 13 8.21 -15.13 -15.94
C GLN A 13 9.48 -14.69 -16.65
N GLN A 14 10.41 -14.12 -15.90
CA GLN A 14 11.72 -13.67 -16.37
C GLN A 14 12.79 -14.11 -15.37
N VAL A 15 13.94 -14.52 -15.89
CA VAL A 15 15.12 -14.87 -15.09
C VAL A 15 16.30 -14.09 -15.65
N VAL A 16 16.97 -13.33 -14.79
CA VAL A 16 18.04 -12.41 -15.17
C VAL A 16 19.25 -12.64 -14.29
N ASP A 17 20.42 -12.78 -14.91
CA ASP A 17 21.70 -12.66 -14.22
C ASP A 17 22.07 -11.19 -14.07
N ALA A 18 21.89 -10.66 -12.87
CA ALA A 18 22.13 -9.26 -12.55
C ALA A 18 23.42 -9.03 -11.74
N ARG A 19 24.27 -10.07 -11.59
CA ARG A 19 25.48 -10.03 -10.75
C ARG A 19 26.49 -8.95 -11.13
N LYS A 20 26.47 -8.49 -12.38
CA LYS A 20 27.36 -7.42 -12.87
C LYS A 20 26.77 -6.02 -12.77
N ASN A 21 25.46 -5.91 -12.60
CA ASN A 21 24.72 -4.65 -12.80
C ASN A 21 23.99 -4.17 -11.54
N LEU A 22 23.83 -5.03 -10.54
CA LEU A 22 23.17 -4.72 -9.28
C LEU A 22 24.12 -4.93 -8.09
N PRO A 23 23.88 -4.24 -6.96
CA PRO A 23 24.60 -4.51 -5.72
C PRO A 23 24.54 -5.98 -5.32
N SER A 24 25.57 -6.44 -4.61
CA SER A 24 25.55 -7.74 -3.94
C SER A 24 24.45 -7.77 -2.88
N PHE A 25 23.96 -8.98 -2.57
CA PHE A 25 22.92 -9.15 -1.57
C PHE A 25 23.34 -8.63 -0.18
N ARG A 26 24.64 -8.72 0.15
CA ARG A 26 25.20 -8.16 1.39
C ARG A 26 25.15 -6.63 1.42
N GLU A 27 25.33 -5.96 0.28
CA GLU A 27 25.17 -4.50 0.19
C GLU A 27 23.72 -4.09 0.39
N TYR A 28 22.76 -4.83 -0.18
CA TYR A 28 21.33 -4.63 0.10
C TYR A 28 21.01 -4.76 1.60
N GLN A 29 21.50 -5.82 2.25
CA GLN A 29 21.34 -6.04 3.68
C GLN A 29 21.93 -4.89 4.51
N THR A 30 23.17 -4.50 4.22
CA THR A 30 23.90 -3.46 4.96
C THR A 30 23.24 -2.09 4.81
N ALA A 31 22.68 -1.78 3.64
CA ALA A 31 21.98 -0.53 3.37
C ALA A 31 20.49 -0.56 3.78
N HIS A 32 20.00 -1.67 4.34
CA HIS A 32 18.59 -1.88 4.68
C HIS A 32 17.61 -1.76 3.50
N TYR A 33 18.05 -2.15 2.30
CA TYR A 33 17.22 -2.23 1.08
C TYR A 33 16.57 -0.89 0.67
N PRO A 34 17.36 0.17 0.40
CA PRO A 34 16.85 1.50 0.12
C PRO A 34 16.20 1.60 -1.27
N PHE A 35 15.32 2.59 -1.46
CA PHE A 35 14.62 2.78 -2.73
C PHE A 35 15.56 2.99 -3.92
N HIS A 36 16.71 3.65 -3.72
CA HIS A 36 17.66 3.91 -4.80
C HIS A 36 18.38 2.62 -5.29
N PHE A 37 18.27 1.50 -4.56
CA PHE A 37 18.68 0.18 -5.06
C PHE A 37 17.53 -0.58 -5.75
N LEU A 38 16.29 -0.11 -5.63
CA LEU A 38 15.09 -0.85 -6.01
C LEU A 38 14.34 -0.16 -7.15
N ASP A 39 15.03 0.21 -8.23
CA ASP A 39 14.40 0.86 -9.40
C ASP A 39 13.55 -0.13 -10.22
N GLU A 40 12.23 0.11 -10.33
CA GLU A 40 11.33 -0.76 -11.09
C GLU A 40 11.76 -0.96 -12.55
N THR A 41 12.38 0.04 -13.17
CA THR A 41 12.83 -0.03 -14.57
C THR A 41 13.97 -1.04 -14.77
N VAL A 42 14.65 -1.39 -13.67
CA VAL A 42 15.76 -2.34 -13.67
C VAL A 42 15.28 -3.71 -13.18
N ILE A 43 14.61 -3.76 -12.02
CA ILE A 43 14.35 -5.03 -11.31
C ILE A 43 12.96 -5.63 -11.57
N ALA A 44 11.97 -4.84 -12.02
CA ALA A 44 10.61 -5.32 -12.29
C ALA A 44 10.43 -5.73 -13.76
N SER A 45 9.34 -6.45 -14.07
CA SER A 45 8.98 -6.79 -15.47
C SER A 45 8.06 -5.74 -16.09
N LYS A 46 7.28 -5.05 -15.24
CA LYS A 46 6.31 -4.03 -15.64
C LYS A 46 6.37 -2.83 -14.71
N SER A 47 6.21 -1.64 -15.27
CA SER A 47 6.12 -0.40 -14.50
C SER A 47 4.81 -0.35 -13.70
N THR A 48 4.85 0.29 -12.53
CA THR A 48 3.68 0.50 -11.66
C THR A 48 2.58 1.29 -12.37
N LEU A 49 2.97 2.35 -13.10
CA LEU A 49 2.05 3.22 -13.81
C LEU A 49 2.00 2.81 -15.29
N PRO A 50 0.82 2.85 -15.91
CA PRO A 50 0.69 2.50 -17.32
C PRO A 50 1.51 3.46 -18.19
N GLY A 51 2.31 2.90 -19.08
CA GLY A 51 2.98 3.63 -20.15
C GLY A 51 2.03 3.92 -21.31
N SER A 52 2.31 4.95 -22.10
CA SER A 52 1.54 5.27 -23.31
C SER A 52 1.58 4.18 -24.38
N SER A 53 2.53 3.24 -24.28
CA SER A 53 2.75 2.13 -25.21
C SER A 53 2.40 0.76 -24.62
N ASP A 54 1.74 0.68 -23.46
CA ASP A 54 1.34 -0.61 -22.89
C ASP A 54 0.17 -1.22 -23.68
N GLU A 55 0.48 -2.14 -24.59
CA GLU A 55 -0.52 -2.88 -25.39
C GLU A 55 -1.18 -4.03 -24.61
N THR A 56 -0.52 -4.52 -23.56
CA THR A 56 -1.01 -5.65 -22.74
C THR A 56 -0.84 -5.40 -21.25
N ALA A 57 -1.82 -5.84 -20.46
CA ALA A 57 -1.83 -5.77 -19.00
C ALA A 57 -1.89 -7.20 -18.41
N PRO A 58 -0.75 -7.90 -18.30
CA PRO A 58 -0.71 -9.23 -17.71
C PRO A 58 -1.16 -9.21 -16.26
N VAL A 59 -1.88 -10.25 -15.84
CA VAL A 59 -2.42 -10.33 -14.47
C VAL A 59 -1.30 -10.44 -13.45
N LEU A 60 -0.25 -11.18 -13.80
CA LEU A 60 0.87 -11.46 -12.92
C LEU A 60 2.16 -11.68 -13.71
N MET A 61 3.27 -11.12 -13.22
CA MET A 61 4.61 -11.35 -13.74
C MET A 61 5.57 -11.67 -12.60
N PHE A 62 6.46 -12.64 -12.81
CA PHE A 62 7.56 -12.94 -11.90
C PHE A 62 8.89 -12.57 -12.55
N LYS A 63 9.78 -11.93 -11.81
CA LYS A 63 11.16 -11.68 -12.25
C LYS A 63 12.16 -12.08 -11.15
N ALA A 64 13.00 -13.05 -11.48
CA ALA A 64 14.09 -13.49 -10.63
C ALA A 64 15.39 -12.81 -11.07
N ASN A 65 15.90 -11.87 -10.28
CA ASN A 65 17.16 -11.17 -10.54
C ASN A 65 18.26 -11.73 -9.64
N PHE A 66 19.15 -12.57 -10.20
CA PHE A 66 20.27 -13.13 -9.46
C PHE A 66 21.34 -12.07 -9.22
N VAL A 67 21.66 -11.82 -7.96
CA VAL A 67 22.73 -10.90 -7.53
C VAL A 67 23.85 -11.68 -6.88
N VAL A 68 25.01 -11.04 -6.65
CA VAL A 68 26.11 -11.72 -5.97
C VAL A 68 25.66 -12.07 -4.54
N GLY A 69 25.60 -13.37 -4.24
CA GLY A 69 25.22 -13.87 -2.92
C GLY A 69 23.72 -13.89 -2.63
N GLY A 70 22.83 -13.71 -3.61
CA GLY A 70 21.39 -13.78 -3.36
C GLY A 70 20.48 -13.62 -4.59
N LEU A 71 19.19 -13.40 -4.32
CA LEU A 71 18.14 -13.25 -5.33
C LEU A 71 17.19 -12.12 -4.94
N LEU A 72 16.84 -11.27 -5.91
CA LEU A 72 15.67 -10.39 -5.81
C LEU A 72 14.53 -11.00 -6.62
N LEU A 73 13.51 -11.50 -5.95
CA LEU A 73 12.28 -11.95 -6.57
C LEU A 73 11.27 -10.80 -6.58
N VAL A 74 10.94 -10.31 -7.78
CA VAL A 74 9.95 -9.24 -7.99
C VAL A 74 8.68 -9.86 -8.58
N ILE A 75 7.53 -9.51 -8.00
CA ILE A 75 6.21 -10.03 -8.39
C ILE A 75 5.33 -8.84 -8.75
N ASP A 76 5.09 -8.65 -10.04
CA ASP A 76 4.23 -7.58 -10.55
C ASP A 76 2.81 -8.10 -10.70
N ALA A 77 1.86 -7.40 -10.10
CA ALA A 77 0.46 -7.80 -10.06
C ALA A 77 -0.43 -6.70 -10.62
N GLN A 78 -1.35 -7.06 -11.51
CA GLN A 78 -2.31 -6.12 -12.07
C GLN A 78 -3.33 -5.73 -10.99
N HIS A 79 -3.36 -4.45 -10.62
CA HIS A 79 -4.09 -3.98 -9.44
C HIS A 79 -5.63 -4.04 -9.56
N ASN A 80 -6.20 -4.02 -10.77
CA ASN A 80 -7.64 -4.29 -10.98
C ASN A 80 -7.98 -5.76 -10.76
N CYS A 81 -7.01 -6.65 -10.88
CA CYS A 81 -7.20 -8.08 -10.64
C CYS A 81 -6.99 -8.45 -9.17
N MET A 82 -6.03 -7.82 -8.48
CA MET A 82 -5.73 -8.13 -7.08
C MET A 82 -5.30 -6.91 -6.26
N ASP A 83 -5.64 -6.92 -4.98
CA ASP A 83 -5.03 -6.03 -4.00
C ASP A 83 -3.83 -6.71 -3.31
N ILE A 84 -3.13 -6.00 -2.41
CA ILE A 84 -1.96 -6.55 -1.72
C ILE A 84 -2.29 -7.77 -0.85
N ARG A 85 -3.50 -7.85 -0.28
CA ARG A 85 -3.91 -8.99 0.54
C ARG A 85 -4.08 -10.22 -0.34
N GLY A 86 -4.70 -10.06 -1.50
CA GLY A 86 -4.83 -11.10 -2.51
C GLY A 86 -3.47 -11.52 -3.10
N GLN A 87 -2.59 -10.55 -3.35
CA GLN A 87 -1.22 -10.82 -3.78
C GLN A 87 -0.42 -11.57 -2.71
N GLY A 88 -0.55 -11.20 -1.43
CA GLY A 88 0.06 -11.91 -0.30
C GLY A 88 -0.38 -13.36 -0.20
N GLU A 89 -1.67 -13.64 -0.40
CA GLU A 89 -2.19 -15.01 -0.48
C GLU A 89 -1.61 -15.76 -1.69
N LEU A 90 -1.49 -15.11 -2.84
CA LEU A 90 -0.85 -15.71 -4.00
C LEU A 90 0.63 -16.05 -3.73
N ILE A 91 1.38 -15.16 -3.07
CA ILE A 91 2.78 -15.40 -2.70
C ILE A 91 2.88 -16.57 -1.71
N ARG A 92 1.95 -16.67 -0.74
CA ARG A 92 1.87 -17.81 0.19
C ARG A 92 1.71 -19.14 -0.54
N LEU A 93 0.78 -19.19 -1.50
CA LEU A 93 0.53 -20.37 -2.33
C LEU A 93 1.72 -20.69 -3.24
N PHE A 94 2.36 -19.67 -3.81
CA PHE A 94 3.57 -19.83 -4.61
C PHE A 94 4.71 -20.44 -3.77
N ALA A 95 4.97 -19.91 -2.57
CA ALA A 95 5.95 -20.47 -1.64
C ALA A 95 5.63 -21.93 -1.29
N LYS A 96 4.34 -22.28 -1.11
CA LYS A 96 3.89 -23.66 -0.87
C LYS A 96 4.20 -24.57 -2.06
N ALA A 97 3.92 -24.12 -3.27
CA ALA A 97 4.22 -24.84 -4.50
C ALA A 97 5.73 -25.05 -4.69
N CYS A 98 6.59 -24.07 -4.34
CA CYS A 98 8.04 -24.22 -4.37
C CYS A 98 8.56 -25.35 -3.45
N ARG A 99 7.80 -25.70 -2.40
CA ARG A 99 8.11 -26.83 -1.49
C ARG A 99 7.56 -28.18 -1.96
N GLY A 100 6.92 -28.22 -3.14
CA GLY A 100 6.23 -29.41 -3.64
C GLY A 100 5.01 -29.82 -2.80
N ALA A 101 4.52 -28.94 -1.92
CA ALA A 101 3.38 -29.24 -1.07
C ALA A 101 2.05 -29.02 -1.83
N PRO A 102 1.06 -29.92 -1.69
CA PRO A 102 -0.22 -29.79 -2.38
C PRO A 102 -1.01 -28.58 -1.86
N ILE A 103 -1.68 -27.87 -2.77
CA ILE A 103 -2.62 -26.79 -2.43
C ILE A 103 -4.00 -27.41 -2.25
N SER A 104 -4.64 -27.19 -1.10
CA SER A 104 -5.94 -27.80 -0.79
C SER A 104 -7.10 -27.05 -1.43
N ASP A 105 -8.26 -27.71 -1.56
CA ASP A 105 -9.46 -27.06 -2.07
C ASP A 105 -9.94 -25.92 -1.15
N GLU A 106 -9.72 -26.01 0.17
CA GLU A 106 -10.04 -24.89 1.09
C GLU A 106 -9.21 -23.64 0.77
N GLU A 107 -7.92 -23.81 0.51
CA GLU A 107 -7.04 -22.71 0.10
C GLU A 107 -7.44 -22.13 -1.26
N LEU A 108 -8.14 -22.91 -2.07
CA LEU A 108 -8.68 -22.51 -3.36
C LEU A 108 -10.13 -22.03 -3.30
N GLN A 109 -10.79 -22.03 -2.14
CA GLN A 109 -12.20 -21.61 -2.01
C GLN A 109 -12.43 -20.19 -2.55
N GLY A 110 -11.44 -19.30 -2.40
CA GLY A 110 -11.47 -17.96 -2.99
C GLY A 110 -11.61 -17.95 -4.51
N LYS A 111 -11.12 -18.98 -5.23
CA LYS A 111 -11.27 -19.08 -6.70
C LYS A 111 -12.73 -19.20 -7.14
N HIS A 112 -13.58 -19.76 -6.28
CA HIS A 112 -15.00 -19.98 -6.52
C HIS A 112 -15.91 -18.89 -5.93
N PHE A 113 -15.34 -17.87 -5.28
CA PHE A 113 -16.07 -16.67 -4.90
C PHE A 113 -16.39 -15.91 -6.19
N GLY A 114 -17.42 -16.39 -6.88
CA GLY A 114 -17.72 -16.06 -8.27
C GLY A 114 -17.86 -14.56 -8.48
N ARG A 115 -17.71 -14.15 -9.74
CA ARG A 115 -18.09 -12.82 -10.26
C ARG A 115 -19.37 -12.38 -9.55
N LEU A 116 -19.19 -11.54 -8.54
CA LEU A 116 -20.16 -10.94 -7.63
C LEU A 116 -21.56 -11.55 -7.80
N LYS A 117 -21.95 -12.52 -6.94
CA LYS A 117 -23.38 -12.82 -6.70
C LYS A 117 -24.08 -11.48 -6.62
N LYS A 118 -25.04 -11.21 -7.53
CA LYS A 118 -25.73 -9.91 -7.73
C LYS A 118 -25.75 -9.13 -6.41
N LEU A 119 -24.76 -8.27 -6.22
CA LEU A 119 -24.75 -7.44 -5.04
C LEU A 119 -25.97 -6.55 -5.19
N SER A 120 -26.78 -6.46 -4.13
CA SER A 120 -27.96 -5.60 -4.12
C SER A 120 -27.51 -4.21 -4.54
N LYS A 121 -28.00 -3.72 -5.68
CA LYS A 121 -27.66 -2.39 -6.20
C LYS A 121 -27.93 -1.38 -5.09
N VAL A 122 -26.90 -0.64 -4.71
CA VAL A 122 -27.10 0.59 -3.93
C VAL A 122 -27.70 1.61 -4.90
N ILE A 123 -28.90 2.11 -4.60
CA ILE A 123 -29.73 2.94 -5.50
C ILE A 123 -29.10 4.32 -5.76
N SER A 124 -28.14 4.74 -4.94
CA SER A 124 -27.39 5.97 -5.16
C SER A 124 -25.93 5.77 -4.76
N ALA A 125 -25.04 5.73 -5.75
CA ALA A 125 -23.63 5.98 -5.49
C ALA A 125 -23.48 7.46 -5.08
N PRO A 126 -22.70 7.79 -4.04
CA PRO A 126 -22.33 9.17 -3.76
C PRO A 126 -21.72 9.78 -5.02
N LYS A 127 -22.21 10.95 -5.45
CA LYS A 127 -21.58 11.69 -6.54
C LYS A 127 -20.14 11.98 -6.14
N THR A 128 -19.18 11.36 -6.81
CA THR A 128 -17.77 11.70 -6.66
C THR A 128 -17.62 13.15 -7.13
N VAL A 129 -17.36 14.08 -6.20
CA VAL A 129 -17.05 15.46 -6.57
C VAL A 129 -15.72 15.44 -7.30
N GLN A 130 -15.77 15.66 -8.61
CA GLN A 130 -14.57 15.81 -9.43
C GLN A 130 -13.87 17.11 -9.03
N GLY A 131 -12.74 16.99 -8.34
CA GLY A 131 -11.76 18.06 -8.24
C GLY A 131 -10.73 17.86 -9.33
N SER A 132 -10.62 18.78 -10.28
CA SER A 132 -9.45 18.90 -11.15
C SER A 132 -8.45 19.83 -10.46
N VAL A 133 -7.60 19.28 -9.61
CA VAL A 133 -6.47 20.05 -9.10
C VAL A 133 -5.36 19.98 -10.14
N ASN A 134 -5.21 21.07 -10.90
CA ASN A 134 -4.10 21.26 -11.81
C ASN A 134 -2.87 21.76 -11.03
N GLU A 135 -2.31 20.90 -10.18
CA GLU A 135 -1.05 21.20 -9.49
C GLU A 135 0.14 20.87 -10.40
N GLN A 136 1.04 21.85 -10.54
CA GLN A 136 2.29 21.69 -11.28
C GLN A 136 3.12 20.55 -10.65
N ALA A 137 3.70 19.68 -11.47
CA ALA A 137 4.49 18.57 -10.97
C ALA A 137 5.73 19.09 -10.21
N VAL A 138 5.77 18.85 -8.90
CA VAL A 138 6.91 19.20 -8.06
C VAL A 138 7.85 17.98 -7.95
N PRO A 139 9.16 18.13 -8.16
CA PRO A 139 10.12 17.06 -7.94
C PRO A 139 9.95 16.43 -6.56
N SER A 140 9.65 15.14 -6.55
CA SER A 140 9.38 14.35 -5.35
C SER A 140 10.20 13.09 -5.37
N ILE A 141 10.59 12.61 -4.19
CA ILE A 141 11.47 11.46 -4.02
C ILE A 141 10.78 10.39 -3.17
N TRP A 142 11.03 9.14 -3.53
CA TRP A 142 10.71 7.99 -2.69
C TRP A 142 11.80 7.79 -1.65
N SER A 143 11.39 7.56 -0.40
CA SER A 143 12.31 7.32 0.71
C SER A 143 11.73 6.31 1.68
N TYR A 144 12.60 5.48 2.24
CA TYR A 144 12.24 4.58 3.33
C TYR A 144 12.67 5.17 4.67
N PHE A 145 11.80 4.98 5.66
CA PHE A 145 12.10 5.21 7.06
C PHE A 145 11.77 3.95 7.85
N LEU A 146 12.74 3.40 8.55
CA LEU A 146 12.59 2.18 9.34
C LEU A 146 12.17 2.52 10.76
N ILE A 147 11.13 1.85 11.25
CA ILE A 147 10.74 1.85 12.66
C ILE A 147 10.89 0.45 13.25
N SER A 148 11.60 0.33 14.37
CA SER A 148 11.76 -0.96 15.06
C SER A 148 10.45 -1.38 15.75
N SER A 149 10.35 -2.67 16.09
CA SER A 149 9.21 -3.20 16.85
C SER A 149 9.05 -2.47 18.20
N GLU A 150 10.16 -2.20 18.89
CA GLU A 150 10.19 -1.50 20.18
C GLU A 150 9.72 -0.05 20.04
N ALA A 151 10.20 0.66 19.02
CA ALA A 151 9.82 2.04 18.73
C ALA A 151 8.32 2.15 18.36
N ALA A 152 7.81 1.21 17.55
CA ALA A 152 6.40 1.14 17.20
C ALA A 152 5.52 0.85 18.45
N ASN A 153 6.00 -0.01 19.35
CA ASN A 153 5.32 -0.30 20.61
C ASN A 153 5.35 0.91 21.56
N ASP A 154 6.46 1.66 21.65
CA ASP A 154 6.52 2.91 22.42
C ASP A 154 5.53 3.95 21.88
N LEU A 155 5.48 4.15 20.56
CA LEU A 155 4.48 5.02 19.93
C LEU A 155 3.06 4.61 20.30
N LYS A 156 2.74 3.32 20.18
CA LYS A 156 1.42 2.80 20.56
C LYS A 156 1.11 3.06 22.03
N LYS A 157 2.08 2.85 22.94
CA LYS A 157 1.91 3.14 24.37
C LYS A 157 1.58 4.62 24.60
N LYS A 158 2.28 5.54 23.95
CA LYS A 158 1.99 6.98 24.04
C LYS A 158 0.62 7.34 23.51
N ALA A 159 0.25 6.82 22.34
CA ALA A 159 -1.09 7.01 21.81
C ALA A 159 -2.15 6.44 22.77
N THR A 160 -1.86 5.32 23.44
CA THR A 160 -2.77 4.68 24.40
C THR A 160 -3.02 5.57 25.63
N LEU A 161 -2.00 6.26 26.14
CA LEU A 161 -2.14 7.21 27.26
C LEU A 161 -3.03 8.41 26.91
N ASP A 162 -3.09 8.76 25.63
CA ASP A 162 -3.86 9.88 25.12
C ASP A 162 -5.30 9.52 24.71
N LEU A 163 -5.71 8.25 24.83
CA LEU A 163 -7.00 7.80 24.31
C LEU A 163 -8.18 8.42 25.06
N PRO A 164 -9.21 8.90 24.33
CA PRO A 164 -10.49 9.24 24.93
C PRO A 164 -11.19 8.00 25.53
N ALA A 165 -11.19 6.89 24.79
CA ALA A 165 -11.77 5.60 25.20
C ALA A 165 -11.31 4.46 24.28
N GLY A 166 -11.48 3.22 24.73
CA GLY A 166 -11.31 2.03 23.89
C GLY A 166 -9.85 1.61 23.66
N PHE A 167 -9.56 1.08 22.47
CA PHE A 167 -8.22 0.62 22.09
C PHE A 167 -7.85 1.15 20.71
N VAL A 168 -6.56 1.22 20.41
CA VAL A 168 -6.01 1.46 19.07
C VAL A 168 -4.99 0.39 18.72
N SER A 169 -4.80 0.12 17.42
CA SER A 169 -3.75 -0.78 16.95
C SER A 169 -2.44 -0.02 16.71
N THR A 170 -1.33 -0.75 16.59
CA THR A 170 -0.05 -0.17 16.13
C THR A 170 -0.20 0.51 14.78
N ASP A 171 -1.03 -0.06 13.89
CA ASP A 171 -1.30 0.50 12.56
C ASP A 171 -2.05 1.85 12.63
N ASP A 172 -3.05 1.96 13.51
CA ASP A 172 -3.76 3.24 13.72
C ASP A 172 -2.80 4.31 14.24
N THR A 173 -1.97 3.95 15.23
CA THR A 173 -0.99 4.87 15.80
C THR A 173 0.07 5.29 14.78
N LEU A 174 0.61 4.35 14.02
CA LEU A 174 1.63 4.62 13.00
C LEU A 174 1.08 5.49 11.88
N THR A 175 -0.16 5.22 11.45
CA THR A 175 -0.90 6.02 10.47
C THR A 175 -1.09 7.46 10.98
N ALA A 176 -1.60 7.61 12.21
CA ALA A 176 -1.80 8.92 12.84
C ALA A 176 -0.49 9.71 12.97
N PHE A 177 0.56 9.06 13.47
CA PHE A 177 1.87 9.69 13.67
C PHE A 177 2.52 10.10 12.34
N THR A 178 2.39 9.27 11.31
CA THR A 178 2.89 9.59 9.96
C THR A 178 2.16 10.79 9.37
N TRP A 179 0.82 10.80 9.45
CA TRP A 179 0.02 11.92 8.95
C TRP A 179 0.31 13.23 9.68
N GLN A 180 0.42 13.18 11.00
CA GLN A 180 0.78 14.32 11.82
C GLN A 180 2.19 14.83 11.52
N SER A 181 3.17 13.93 11.36
CA SER A 181 4.58 14.30 11.13
C SER A 181 4.81 14.88 9.74
N VAL A 182 4.22 14.29 8.69
CA VAL A 182 4.31 14.86 7.34
C VAL A 182 3.60 16.22 7.27
N THR A 183 2.43 16.35 7.90
CA THR A 183 1.73 17.65 7.98
C THR A 183 2.58 18.69 8.69
N ARG A 184 3.22 18.34 9.81
CA ARG A 184 4.14 19.22 10.55
C ARG A 184 5.33 19.65 9.67
N ALA A 185 5.93 18.73 8.93
CA ALA A 185 7.02 19.04 8.00
C ALA A 185 6.59 19.99 6.87
N ARG A 186 5.30 20.01 6.50
CA ARG A 186 4.71 20.88 5.47
C ARG A 186 4.36 22.29 5.96
N MET A 187 4.21 22.50 7.28
CA MET A 187 3.64 23.75 7.84
C MET A 187 4.32 25.04 7.38
N TYR A 188 5.62 25.01 7.08
CA TYR A 188 6.37 26.17 6.62
C TYR A 188 5.83 26.80 5.32
N ARG A 189 5.10 26.03 4.51
CA ARG A 189 4.56 26.47 3.21
C ARG A 189 3.04 26.40 3.12
N LEU A 190 2.37 25.84 4.12
CA LEU A 190 0.90 25.75 4.11
C LEU A 190 0.31 27.07 4.59
N PRO A 191 -0.68 27.65 3.86
CA PRO A 191 -1.35 28.85 4.33
C PRO A 191 -2.15 28.57 5.60
N GLY A 192 -2.46 29.63 6.36
CA GLY A 192 -3.33 29.53 7.53
C GLY A 192 -4.69 28.92 7.17
N GLY A 193 -5.17 27.99 7.99
CA GLY A 193 -6.45 27.30 7.76
C GLY A 193 -6.41 26.21 6.68
N GLN A 194 -5.25 25.93 6.06
CA GLN A 194 -5.12 24.85 5.08
C GLN A 194 -5.60 23.51 5.66
N THR A 195 -6.40 22.78 4.90
CA THR A 195 -6.82 21.42 5.26
C THR A 195 -5.87 20.38 4.69
N THR A 196 -5.76 19.25 5.38
CA THR A 196 -5.07 18.03 4.95
C THR A 196 -6.05 16.86 5.03
N THR A 197 -5.95 15.96 4.06
CA THR A 197 -6.79 14.77 3.96
C THR A 197 -5.93 13.52 4.02
N LEU A 198 -6.31 12.54 4.83
CA LEU A 198 -5.77 11.19 4.82
C LEU A 198 -6.77 10.25 4.16
N GLU A 199 -6.35 9.61 3.06
CA GLU A 199 -7.06 8.50 2.43
C GLU A 199 -6.42 7.18 2.84
N ARG A 200 -7.05 6.44 3.75
CA ARG A 200 -6.58 5.14 4.25
C ARG A 200 -7.24 4.01 3.49
N GLN A 201 -6.43 3.13 2.89
CA GLN A 201 -6.91 1.90 2.24
C GLN A 201 -7.15 0.80 3.27
N VAL A 202 -8.28 0.12 3.17
CA VAL A 202 -8.75 -0.90 4.13
C VAL A 202 -9.23 -2.15 3.38
N ASP A 203 -8.79 -3.32 3.82
CA ASP A 203 -9.31 -4.60 3.34
C ASP A 203 -10.78 -4.77 3.77
N ALA A 204 -11.69 -4.82 2.81
CA ALA A 204 -13.14 -4.92 3.02
C ALA A 204 -13.65 -6.36 2.99
N ARG A 205 -12.78 -7.38 2.90
CA ARG A 205 -13.19 -8.79 2.88
C ARG A 205 -14.05 -9.16 4.08
N ALA A 206 -13.58 -8.83 5.28
CA ALA A 206 -14.25 -9.20 6.52
C ALA A 206 -15.61 -8.53 6.72
N CYS A 207 -15.85 -7.34 6.15
CA CYS A 207 -17.17 -6.70 6.23
C CYS A 207 -18.14 -7.13 5.11
N LEU A 208 -17.64 -7.81 4.08
CA LEU A 208 -18.43 -8.33 2.96
C LEU A 208 -18.57 -9.86 2.98
N ASP A 209 -18.17 -10.51 4.09
CA ASP A 209 -18.13 -11.97 4.25
C ASP A 209 -17.38 -12.68 3.09
N ILE A 210 -16.33 -12.04 2.60
CA ILE A 210 -15.45 -12.59 1.56
C ILE A 210 -14.31 -13.36 2.25
N PRO A 211 -14.01 -14.61 1.86
CA PRO A 211 -12.89 -15.36 2.42
C PRO A 211 -11.57 -14.60 2.31
N SER A 212 -10.73 -14.71 3.33
CA SER A 212 -9.38 -14.12 3.33
C SER A 212 -8.45 -14.75 2.27
N SER A 213 -8.82 -15.91 1.72
CA SER A 213 -8.18 -16.60 0.59
C SER A 213 -8.60 -16.05 -0.78
N PHE A 214 -9.54 -15.11 -0.84
CA PHE A 214 -9.91 -14.46 -2.08
C PHE A 214 -8.79 -13.55 -2.58
N ILE A 215 -8.21 -13.91 -3.72
CA ILE A 215 -7.08 -13.19 -4.33
C ILE A 215 -7.46 -11.91 -5.07
N GLY A 216 -8.76 -11.65 -5.26
CA GLY A 216 -9.22 -10.48 -6.01
C GLY A 216 -9.02 -9.15 -5.27
N ASN A 217 -9.42 -8.04 -5.88
CA ASN A 217 -9.38 -6.73 -5.25
C ASN A 217 -10.65 -6.47 -4.43
N VAL A 218 -10.50 -6.22 -3.12
CA VAL A 218 -11.57 -5.94 -2.16
C VAL A 218 -11.12 -4.85 -1.19
N VAL A 219 -10.81 -3.68 -1.74
CA VAL A 219 -10.35 -2.53 -0.95
C VAL A 219 -11.46 -1.49 -0.83
N THR A 220 -11.59 -0.93 0.37
CA THR A 220 -12.39 0.26 0.63
C THR A 220 -11.49 1.40 1.09
N LYS A 221 -11.94 2.63 0.82
CA LYS A 221 -11.21 3.84 1.16
C LYS A 221 -11.95 4.56 2.28
N ILE A 222 -11.21 4.93 3.33
CA ILE A 222 -11.70 5.80 4.40
C ILE A 222 -10.96 7.12 4.30
N THR A 223 -11.72 8.22 4.37
CA THR A 223 -11.19 9.57 4.25
C THR A 223 -11.35 10.30 5.57
N HIS A 224 -10.24 10.83 6.09
CA HIS A 224 -10.22 11.73 7.24
C HIS A 224 -9.73 13.11 6.78
N ARG A 225 -10.39 14.18 7.21
CA ARG A 225 -10.00 15.55 6.87
C ARG A 225 -9.83 16.36 8.13
N GLU A 226 -8.76 17.13 8.20
CA GLU A 226 -8.52 18.06 9.29
C GLU A 226 -7.86 19.35 8.81
N THR A 227 -7.89 20.38 9.66
CA THR A 227 -6.98 21.53 9.46
C THR A 227 -5.55 21.11 9.78
N ALA A 228 -4.57 21.57 9.00
CA ALA A 228 -3.17 21.24 9.22
C ALA A 228 -2.71 21.65 10.63
N GLN A 229 -3.10 22.87 11.06
CA GLN A 229 -2.83 23.37 12.40
C GLN A 229 -3.50 22.52 13.49
N GLY A 230 -4.78 22.17 13.32
CA GLY A 230 -5.50 21.33 14.28
C GLY A 230 -4.87 19.95 14.41
N LEU A 231 -4.51 19.31 13.29
CA LEU A 231 -3.88 18.00 13.28
C LEU A 231 -2.56 17.97 14.06
N ILE A 232 -1.68 18.97 13.87
CA ILE A 232 -0.38 19.00 14.57
C ILE A 232 -0.51 19.35 16.06
N GLN A 233 -1.62 19.97 16.48
CA GLN A 233 -1.90 20.29 17.88
C GLN A 233 -2.66 19.16 18.61
N LYS A 234 -3.35 18.28 17.88
CA LYS A 234 -4.06 17.14 18.47
C LYS A 234 -3.09 16.14 19.11
N ARG A 235 -3.52 15.57 20.24
CA ARG A 235 -2.82 14.46 20.89
C ARG A 235 -2.87 13.21 20.01
N LEU A 236 -1.78 12.44 19.97
CA LEU A 236 -1.63 11.30 19.05
C LEU A 236 -2.73 10.24 19.24
N GLY A 237 -3.10 9.98 20.50
CA GLY A 237 -4.18 9.04 20.82
C GLY A 237 -5.55 9.46 20.30
N VAL A 238 -5.84 10.76 20.25
CA VAL A 238 -7.11 11.28 19.71
C VAL A 238 -7.18 11.00 18.21
N ILE A 239 -6.13 11.33 17.47
CA ILE A 239 -6.05 11.05 16.03
C ILE A 239 -6.18 9.54 15.78
N ALA A 240 -5.42 8.71 16.51
CA ALA A 240 -5.48 7.26 16.36
C ALA A 240 -6.87 6.67 16.69
N SER A 241 -7.58 7.23 17.68
CA SER A 241 -8.95 6.86 18.01
C SER A 241 -9.92 7.22 16.88
N GLU A 242 -9.81 8.42 16.30
CA GLU A 242 -10.63 8.83 15.15
C GLU A 242 -10.45 7.87 13.96
N LEU A 243 -9.20 7.45 13.68
CA LEU A 243 -8.89 6.46 12.65
C LEU A 243 -9.48 5.07 12.95
N ARG A 244 -9.47 4.65 14.22
CA ARG A 244 -10.06 3.38 14.67
C ARG A 244 -11.58 3.42 14.61
N ASP A 245 -12.18 4.54 14.98
CA ASP A 245 -13.64 4.69 15.07
C ASP A 245 -14.30 4.57 13.70
N ALA A 246 -13.63 5.08 12.65
CA ALA A 246 -14.07 4.90 11.27
C ALA A 246 -14.08 3.43 10.78
N LEU A 247 -13.41 2.52 11.50
CA LEU A 247 -13.40 1.08 11.21
C LEU A 247 -14.47 0.29 11.97
N ARG A 248 -15.22 0.92 12.89
CA ARG A 248 -16.14 0.19 13.81
C ARG A 248 -17.38 -0.37 13.11
N SER A 249 -17.94 0.38 12.16
CA SER A 249 -19.19 -0.02 11.50
C SER A 249 -18.91 -0.90 10.28
N ARG A 250 -19.04 -2.23 10.45
CA ARG A 250 -18.91 -3.19 9.33
C ARG A 250 -19.91 -2.88 8.23
N ASP A 251 -21.15 -2.55 8.57
CA ASP A 251 -22.21 -2.26 7.62
C ASP A 251 -21.91 -0.99 6.80
N ALA A 252 -21.36 0.05 7.44
CA ALA A 252 -20.94 1.25 6.72
C ALA A 252 -19.76 0.98 5.78
N LEU A 253 -18.77 0.19 6.20
CA LEU A 253 -17.66 -0.20 5.33
C LEU A 253 -18.14 -1.04 4.15
N ALA A 254 -19.00 -2.02 4.39
CA ALA A 254 -19.63 -2.83 3.36
C ALA A 254 -20.41 -1.93 2.38
N GLY A 255 -21.29 -1.07 2.89
CA GLY A 255 -22.07 -0.11 2.11
C GLY A 255 -21.22 0.82 1.25
N ASN A 256 -20.15 1.40 1.81
CA ASN A 256 -19.23 2.28 1.09
C ASN A 256 -18.48 1.54 -0.03
N THR A 257 -18.01 0.33 0.26
CA THR A 257 -17.34 -0.54 -0.73
C THR A 257 -18.29 -0.86 -1.87
N MET A 258 -19.53 -1.20 -1.53
CA MET A 258 -20.58 -1.53 -2.48
C MET A 258 -21.00 -0.37 -3.36
N ALA A 259 -21.14 0.82 -2.77
CA ALA A 259 -21.43 2.03 -3.51
C ALA A 259 -20.30 2.37 -4.50
N SER A 260 -19.04 2.23 -4.06
CA SER A 260 -17.86 2.49 -4.91
C SER A 260 -17.77 1.50 -6.07
N ALA A 261 -18.00 0.21 -5.82
CA ALA A 261 -18.05 -0.81 -6.86
C ALA A 261 -19.19 -0.56 -7.86
N THR A 262 -20.37 -0.15 -7.38
CA THR A 262 -21.51 0.21 -8.23
C THR A 262 -21.18 1.42 -9.10
N ALA A 263 -20.59 2.46 -8.53
CA ALA A 263 -20.15 3.65 -9.28
C ALA A 263 -19.17 3.31 -10.40
N LEU A 264 -18.18 2.47 -10.11
CA LEU A 264 -17.21 1.98 -11.10
C LEU A 264 -17.88 1.20 -12.23
N VAL A 265 -18.81 0.30 -11.90
CA VAL A 265 -19.55 -0.48 -12.91
C VAL A 265 -20.40 0.43 -13.80
N GLU A 266 -21.05 1.45 -13.23
CA GLU A 266 -21.83 2.40 -14.01
C GLU A 266 -20.95 3.30 -14.89
N SER A 267 -19.79 3.78 -14.39
CA SER A 267 -18.87 4.60 -15.19
C SER A 267 -18.30 3.83 -16.39
N LEU A 268 -18.09 2.52 -16.26
CA LEU A 268 -17.64 1.66 -17.35
C LEU A 268 -18.70 1.51 -18.47
N LYS A 269 -19.99 1.79 -18.19
CA LYS A 269 -21.05 1.73 -19.21
C LYS A 269 -21.18 3.01 -20.02
N THR A 270 -20.81 4.15 -19.43
CA THR A 270 -21.04 5.46 -20.05
C THR A 270 -19.90 5.94 -20.94
N SER A 271 -18.83 5.16 -21.10
CA SER A 271 -17.60 5.54 -21.84
C SER A 271 -16.94 6.84 -21.36
N ASP A 272 -17.39 7.40 -20.23
CA ASP A 272 -16.78 8.55 -19.56
C ASP A 272 -15.52 8.08 -18.82
N SER A 273 -14.42 7.98 -19.56
CA SER A 273 -13.09 7.66 -19.02
C SER A 273 -12.49 8.79 -18.15
N ASN A 274 -13.20 9.91 -18.00
CA ASN A 274 -12.76 11.09 -17.23
C ASN A 274 -12.88 10.93 -15.69
N MET A 275 -13.03 9.72 -15.17
CA MET A 275 -13.12 9.45 -13.72
C MET A 275 -11.77 9.39 -12.99
N SER A 276 -10.69 9.90 -13.56
CA SER A 276 -9.38 10.02 -12.87
C SER A 276 -9.12 11.40 -12.26
N GLY A 277 -10.17 12.21 -12.05
CA GLY A 277 -10.07 13.45 -11.30
C GLY A 277 -9.50 13.20 -9.90
N ARG A 278 -8.29 13.73 -9.65
CA ARG A 278 -7.64 13.67 -8.34
C ARG A 278 -8.46 14.50 -7.34
N SER A 279 -9.31 13.86 -6.54
CA SER A 279 -9.97 14.52 -5.40
C SER A 279 -8.99 14.91 -4.29
N SER A 280 -7.77 14.38 -4.33
CA SER A 280 -6.70 14.61 -3.36
C SER A 280 -5.73 15.66 -3.88
N LEU A 281 -5.36 16.63 -3.05
CA LEU A 281 -4.29 17.59 -3.26
C LEU A 281 -2.95 16.97 -2.86
N PRO A 282 -2.06 16.55 -3.79
CA PRO A 282 -0.78 15.92 -3.43
C PRO A 282 0.06 16.78 -2.48
N SER A 283 -0.01 18.10 -2.63
CA SER A 283 0.69 19.07 -1.80
C SER A 283 0.27 19.07 -0.32
N THR A 284 -0.90 18.54 0.05
CA THR A 284 -1.41 18.56 1.43
C THR A 284 -1.86 17.22 1.95
N ASP A 285 -2.33 16.35 1.07
CA ASP A 285 -3.00 15.11 1.41
C ASP A 285 -2.03 13.92 1.43
N LEU A 286 -2.45 12.84 2.08
CA LEU A 286 -1.77 11.56 2.09
C LEU A 286 -2.69 10.44 1.63
N LYS A 287 -2.14 9.50 0.87
CA LYS A 287 -2.77 8.24 0.49
C LYS A 287 -1.96 7.11 1.11
N LEU A 288 -2.56 6.37 2.03
CA LEU A 288 -1.84 5.38 2.82
C LEU A 288 -2.41 3.98 2.59
N SER A 289 -1.55 3.06 2.23
CA SER A 289 -1.86 1.63 2.14
C SER A 289 -0.89 0.85 3.03
N SER A 290 -1.42 0.23 4.08
CA SER A 290 -0.60 -0.56 5.00
C SER A 290 -0.57 -2.03 4.57
N TRP A 291 0.63 -2.54 4.33
CA TRP A 291 0.92 -3.93 3.99
C TRP A 291 1.53 -4.67 5.20
N SER A 292 1.61 -4.01 6.36
CA SER A 292 2.28 -4.52 7.57
C SER A 292 1.63 -5.76 8.20
N LYS A 293 0.43 -6.13 7.74
CA LYS A 293 -0.25 -7.37 8.13
C LYS A 293 0.09 -8.56 7.22
N GLU A 294 0.65 -8.31 6.05
CA GLU A 294 1.03 -9.40 5.16
C GLU A 294 2.27 -10.09 5.70
N ALA A 295 2.20 -11.43 5.80
CA ALA A 295 3.26 -12.26 6.38
C ALA A 295 4.31 -12.66 5.33
N CYS A 296 4.60 -11.78 4.36
CA CYS A 296 5.42 -12.12 3.20
C CYS A 296 6.84 -12.59 3.58
N CYS A 297 7.41 -12.05 4.66
CA CYS A 297 8.72 -12.47 5.20
C CYS A 297 8.68 -13.85 5.90
N ASP A 298 7.51 -14.33 6.31
CA ASP A 298 7.35 -15.63 6.97
C ASP A 298 7.22 -16.79 5.98
N PHE A 299 6.94 -16.50 4.71
CA PHE A 299 6.78 -17.52 3.69
C PHE A 299 8.12 -18.13 3.31
N ASN A 300 8.19 -19.47 3.38
CA ASN A 300 9.40 -20.22 3.04
C ASN A 300 9.28 -20.83 1.63
N PHE A 301 10.15 -20.44 0.71
CA PHE A 301 10.16 -20.88 -0.69
C PHE A 301 10.94 -22.18 -0.92
N GLY A 302 11.21 -22.96 0.13
CA GLY A 302 11.93 -24.24 0.09
C GLY A 302 13.39 -24.14 0.52
N GLY A 303 14.11 -25.26 0.43
CA GLY A 303 15.47 -25.37 0.98
C GLY A 303 16.51 -24.48 0.30
N VAL A 304 16.27 -24.04 -0.94
CA VAL A 304 17.22 -23.22 -1.71
C VAL A 304 16.99 -21.73 -1.46
N LEU A 305 15.75 -21.25 -1.57
CA LEU A 305 15.43 -19.83 -1.46
C LEU A 305 15.12 -19.40 -0.01
N GLY A 306 14.69 -20.33 0.85
CA GLY A 306 14.40 -20.03 2.24
C GLY A 306 13.29 -18.99 2.41
N LYS A 307 13.40 -18.17 3.45
CA LYS A 307 12.51 -17.03 3.72
C LYS A 307 13.11 -15.75 3.14
N ALA A 308 12.28 -14.76 2.87
CA ALA A 308 12.75 -13.44 2.51
C ALA A 308 13.34 -12.72 3.73
N ASP A 309 14.53 -12.14 3.58
CA ASP A 309 15.13 -11.29 4.61
C ASP A 309 14.34 -10.00 4.83
N ALA A 310 13.83 -9.43 3.73
CA ALA A 310 13.03 -8.23 3.71
C ALA A 310 12.09 -8.24 2.50
N VAL A 311 10.94 -7.59 2.66
CA VAL A 311 10.01 -7.33 1.56
C VAL A 311 9.89 -5.82 1.37
N ARG A 312 10.20 -5.37 0.16
CA ARG A 312 10.21 -3.95 -0.20
C ARG A 312 9.45 -3.74 -1.50
N ARG A 313 9.01 -2.51 -1.69
CA ARG A 313 8.37 -2.03 -2.90
C ARG A 313 9.44 -1.37 -3.78
N PRO A 314 9.49 -1.66 -5.09
CA PRO A 314 10.32 -0.90 -6.01
C PRO A 314 9.94 0.59 -6.05
N ALA A 315 10.94 1.45 -6.25
CA ALA A 315 10.77 2.84 -6.61
C ALA A 315 10.15 2.91 -8.01
N PHE A 316 9.26 3.88 -8.18
CA PHE A 316 8.59 4.14 -9.45
C PHE A 316 8.42 5.65 -9.62
N LYS A 317 7.84 6.06 -10.76
CA LYS A 317 7.54 7.47 -11.02
C LYS A 317 6.90 8.13 -9.81
N ALA A 318 7.49 9.23 -9.36
CA ALA A 318 7.14 9.89 -8.11
C ALA A 318 5.64 10.25 -8.04
N TRP A 319 5.04 9.94 -6.90
CA TRP A 319 3.64 10.25 -6.60
C TRP A 319 3.57 10.89 -5.21
N GLU A 320 3.67 12.21 -5.15
CA GLU A 320 3.65 12.95 -3.89
C GLU A 320 2.43 12.60 -3.02
N GLY A 321 2.69 12.41 -1.72
CA GLY A 321 1.68 12.10 -0.71
C GLY A 321 1.33 10.62 -0.63
N LEU A 322 1.91 9.75 -1.46
CA LEU A 322 1.71 8.31 -1.36
C LEU A 322 2.58 7.70 -0.26
N VAL A 323 1.97 6.84 0.55
CA VAL A 323 2.56 6.20 1.72
C VAL A 323 2.27 4.72 1.72
N TYR A 324 3.29 3.91 2.00
CA TYR A 324 3.11 2.48 2.23
C TYR A 324 3.82 2.03 3.50
N PHE A 325 3.15 1.19 4.29
CA PHE A 325 3.83 0.43 5.35
C PHE A 325 4.17 -0.94 4.80
N MET A 326 5.45 -1.29 4.69
CA MET A 326 5.85 -2.60 4.18
C MET A 326 5.42 -3.73 5.12
N PRO A 327 5.36 -4.99 4.62
CA PRO A 327 5.33 -6.16 5.48
C PRO A 327 6.40 -6.08 6.56
N LYS A 328 6.10 -6.61 7.73
CA LYS A 328 7.07 -6.63 8.82
C LYS A 328 8.27 -7.48 8.43
N ASP A 329 9.46 -6.98 8.73
CA ASP A 329 10.67 -7.80 8.65
C ASP A 329 10.65 -8.86 9.75
N SER A 330 11.57 -9.82 9.68
CA SER A 330 11.64 -10.94 10.63
C SER A 330 11.85 -10.51 12.08
N ASP A 331 12.45 -9.34 12.31
CA ASP A 331 12.61 -8.71 13.63
C ASP A 331 11.39 -7.89 14.08
N GLY A 332 10.33 -7.84 13.26
CA GLY A 332 9.12 -7.08 13.51
C GLY A 332 9.20 -5.59 13.15
N SER A 333 10.34 -5.11 12.63
CA SER A 333 10.48 -3.74 12.13
C SER A 333 9.61 -3.52 10.88
N ILE A 334 9.27 -2.25 10.62
CA ILE A 334 8.44 -1.84 9.49
C ILE A 334 9.17 -0.75 8.72
N ALA A 335 9.42 -0.99 7.43
CA ALA A 335 9.85 0.06 6.52
C ALA A 335 8.64 0.88 6.05
N VAL A 336 8.67 2.19 6.28
CA VAL A 336 7.65 3.14 5.84
C VAL A 336 8.14 3.85 4.59
N ALA A 337 7.50 3.58 3.46
CA ALA A 337 7.74 4.27 2.20
C ALA A 337 6.97 5.58 2.16
N LEU A 338 7.66 6.68 1.88
CA LEU A 338 7.08 8.00 1.69
C LEU A 338 7.54 8.59 0.36
N CYS A 339 6.61 9.14 -0.42
CA CYS A 339 6.95 9.98 -1.56
C CYS A 339 6.64 11.45 -1.25
N LEU A 340 7.67 12.26 -1.08
CA LEU A 340 7.55 13.66 -0.68
C LEU A 340 8.38 14.56 -1.58
N ARG A 341 7.98 15.83 -1.72
CA ARG A 341 8.82 16.86 -2.33
C ARG A 341 10.09 17.09 -1.51
N GLY A 342 11.18 17.49 -2.15
CA GLY A 342 12.51 17.54 -1.54
C GLY A 342 12.60 18.32 -0.22
N GLU A 343 11.99 19.50 -0.14
CA GLU A 343 11.99 20.32 1.08
C GLU A 343 11.16 19.70 2.22
N ASP A 344 9.99 19.13 1.93
CA ASP A 344 9.15 18.42 2.92
C ASP A 344 9.92 17.21 3.48
N PHE A 345 10.60 16.46 2.61
CA PHE A 345 11.45 15.33 3.01
C PHE A 345 12.59 15.80 3.92
N ALA A 346 13.32 16.85 3.54
CA ALA A 346 14.43 17.37 4.32
C ALA A 346 13.97 17.83 5.72
N ARG A 347 12.79 18.46 5.81
CA ARG A 347 12.21 18.85 7.09
C ARG A 347 11.75 17.66 7.93
N LEU A 348 11.09 16.67 7.32
CA LEU A 348 10.67 15.46 8.02
C LEU A 348 11.88 14.67 8.55
N ARG A 349 12.94 14.54 7.75
CA ARG A 349 14.17 13.84 8.14
C ARG A 349 14.85 14.51 9.34
N ASN A 350 14.78 15.84 9.42
CA ASN A 350 15.38 16.62 10.51
C ASN A 350 14.39 16.91 11.66
N ASP A 351 13.17 16.38 11.61
CA ASP A 351 12.17 16.56 12.66
C ASP A 351 12.54 15.70 13.88
N SER A 352 12.75 16.33 15.03
CA SER A 352 13.21 15.65 16.26
C SER A 352 12.20 14.67 16.83
N LEU A 353 10.89 14.90 16.63
CA LEU A 353 9.86 13.97 17.09
C LEU A 353 9.81 12.74 16.19
N PHE A 354 9.97 12.92 14.87
CA PHE A 354 9.97 11.84 13.90
C PHE A 354 11.24 10.99 13.98
N SER A 355 12.42 11.62 13.97
CA SER A 355 13.72 10.94 14.05
C SER A 355 13.96 10.19 15.37
N LYS A 356 13.18 10.49 16.43
CA LYS A 356 13.16 9.68 17.66
C LYS A 356 12.69 8.23 17.43
N TYR A 357 11.83 8.01 16.44
CA TYR A 357 11.21 6.71 16.17
C TYR A 357 11.67 6.07 14.88
N PHE A 358 12.12 6.88 13.93
CA PHE A 358 12.43 6.45 12.57
C PHE A 358 13.88 6.70 12.22
N THR A 359 14.50 5.70 11.60
CA THR A 359 15.81 5.81 10.97
C THR A 359 15.63 5.91 9.45
N TYR A 360 16.27 6.90 8.83
CA TYR A 360 16.25 7.03 7.37
C TYR A 360 17.03 5.89 6.71
N VAL A 361 16.51 5.34 5.61
CA VAL A 361 17.10 4.24 4.87
C VAL A 361 17.50 4.72 3.47
N GLY A 362 18.79 5.06 3.35
CA GLY A 362 19.57 5.19 2.11
C GLY A 362 19.43 6.50 1.36
#